data_AF-A0A6A3M9A7-F1
#
_entry.id   AF-A0A6A3M9A7-F1
#
_cell.length_a   1.000
_cell.length_b   1.000
_cell.length_c   1.000
_cell.angle_alpha   90.00
_cell.angle_beta   90.00
_cell.angle_gamma   90.00
#
_symmetry.space_group_name_H-M   'P 1'
#
loop_
_entity.id
_entity.type
_entity.pdbx_description
1 polymer ?
#
loop_
_entity_poly.entity_id
_entity_poly.type
_entity_poly.pdbx_seq_one_letter_code
_entity_poly.pdbx_strand_id
1 'polypeptide(L)'
;MSCVAETITTVSAVATLNNRGICDVARANRMSDPTIPFAADTEVIIPAEVCEPDDTSCFTVVDTATTNFCLMGGPHLYYTQRNDTYRTIALERFNITLESVLTALGVEESQADVELNAGLFIKIPSCYPSQCTLQPYKFTYGTYKDLAEEFGASVGQIIAYNPTYSHSVAGTGDGPVLTLPMDCKALSDNLTDRLFPGQQSTHPK
;
A
#
# COMPACT_ATOMS: atom_id res chain seq x y z
N MET A 1 -27.66 -1.31 1.10
CA MET A 1 -28.06 0.09 0.89
C MET A 1 -26.88 0.79 0.23
N SER A 2 -27.12 1.61 -0.80
CA SER A 2 -26.09 2.43 -1.44
C SER A 2 -26.62 3.85 -1.62
N CYS A 3 -25.72 4.82 -1.72
CA CYS A 3 -26.04 6.21 -2.08
C CYS A 3 -25.13 6.67 -3.23
N VAL A 4 -25.46 7.76 -3.88
CA VAL A 4 -24.63 8.34 -4.95
C VAL A 4 -23.98 9.61 -4.42
N ALA A 5 -22.66 9.73 -4.60
CA ALA A 5 -21.92 10.94 -4.24
C ALA A 5 -22.22 12.04 -5.28
N GLU A 6 -23.06 13.03 -4.95
CA GLU A 6 -23.42 14.11 -5.88
C GLU A 6 -22.24 15.03 -6.25
N THR A 7 -21.23 15.08 -5.38
CA THR A 7 -19.98 15.82 -5.58
C THR A 7 -18.82 15.01 -5.00
N ILE A 8 -17.58 15.42 -5.30
CA ILE A 8 -16.39 14.83 -4.66
C ILE A 8 -16.55 14.90 -3.15
N THR A 9 -16.59 13.74 -2.49
CA THR A 9 -16.92 13.62 -1.06
C THR A 9 -15.92 12.71 -0.36
N THR A 10 -15.49 13.07 0.85
CA THR A 10 -14.57 12.24 1.62
C THR A 10 -15.29 11.05 2.24
N VAL A 11 -14.55 9.97 2.50
CA VAL A 11 -15.09 8.80 3.23
C VAL A 11 -15.61 9.20 4.61
N SER A 12 -14.92 10.12 5.29
CA SER A 12 -15.35 10.66 6.59
C SER A 12 -16.68 11.42 6.54
N ALA A 13 -16.95 12.16 5.47
CA ALA A 13 -18.21 12.86 5.29
C ALA A 13 -19.36 11.87 5.04
N VAL A 14 -19.12 10.83 4.21
CA VAL A 14 -20.10 9.76 3.99
C VAL A 14 -20.40 9.01 5.29
N ALA A 15 -19.37 8.64 6.04
CA ALA A 15 -19.48 7.94 7.31
C ALA A 15 -20.31 8.75 8.32
N THR A 16 -19.97 10.03 8.51
CA THR A 16 -20.70 10.96 9.39
C THR A 16 -22.17 11.11 8.99
N LEU A 17 -22.45 11.34 7.70
CA LEU A 17 -23.82 11.54 7.21
C LEU A 17 -24.72 10.32 7.44
N ASN A 18 -24.13 9.12 7.41
CA ASN A 18 -24.85 7.86 7.53
C ASN A 18 -24.72 7.21 8.91
N ASN A 19 -24.10 7.88 9.89
CA ASN A 19 -23.81 7.32 11.21
C ASN A 19 -23.08 5.96 11.13
N ARG A 20 -21.96 5.92 10.40
CA ARG A 20 -21.08 4.76 10.21
C ARG A 20 -19.64 5.12 10.56
N GLY A 21 -18.80 4.10 10.77
CA GLY A 21 -17.37 4.29 10.95
C GLY A 21 -16.67 4.51 9.62
N ILE A 22 -15.61 5.33 9.61
CA ILE A 22 -14.82 5.62 8.40
C ILE A 22 -14.30 4.32 7.77
N CYS A 23 -13.75 3.44 8.59
CA CYS A 23 -13.19 2.17 8.15
C CYS A 23 -14.27 1.17 7.76
N ASP A 24 -15.46 1.23 8.37
CA ASP A 24 -16.59 0.42 7.92
C ASP A 24 -16.99 0.78 6.49
N VAL A 25 -17.09 2.08 6.18
CA VAL A 25 -17.38 2.55 4.82
C VAL A 25 -16.24 2.19 3.87
N ALA A 26 -14.98 2.43 4.25
CA ALA A 26 -13.83 2.12 3.41
C ALA A 26 -13.76 0.63 3.04
N ARG A 27 -14.00 -0.26 4.01
CA ARG A 27 -13.99 -1.72 3.79
C ARG A 27 -15.13 -2.20 2.90
N ALA A 28 -16.33 -1.66 3.11
CA ALA A 28 -17.48 -1.99 2.27
C ALA A 28 -17.26 -1.58 0.80
N ASN A 29 -16.50 -0.51 0.56
CA ASN A 29 -16.18 -0.01 -0.77
C ASN A 29 -14.86 -0.54 -1.33
N ARG A 30 -14.18 -1.45 -0.61
CA ARG A 30 -12.91 -2.07 -1.03
C ARG A 30 -11.84 -1.04 -1.36
N MET A 31 -11.69 0.00 -0.54
CA MET A 31 -10.81 1.12 -0.87
C MET A 31 -9.33 0.75 -0.73
N SER A 32 -8.48 1.26 -1.62
CA SER A 32 -7.03 1.15 -1.44
C SER A 32 -6.56 1.96 -0.24
N ASP A 33 -7.14 3.14 -0.04
CA ASP A 33 -6.81 4.04 1.05
C ASP A 33 -8.05 4.86 1.46
N PRO A 34 -8.43 4.89 2.76
CA PRO A 34 -9.59 5.65 3.24
C PRO A 34 -9.47 7.18 3.06
N THR A 35 -8.28 7.72 2.77
CA THR A 35 -8.06 9.15 2.50
C THR A 35 -8.46 9.55 1.07
N ILE A 36 -8.62 8.60 0.15
CA ILE A 36 -9.03 8.88 -1.21
C ILE A 36 -10.51 9.27 -1.22
N PRO A 37 -10.89 10.44 -1.75
CA PRO A 37 -12.29 10.82 -1.84
C PRO A 37 -13.03 10.01 -2.91
N PHE A 38 -14.33 9.83 -2.73
CA PHE A 38 -15.21 9.35 -3.79
C PHE A 38 -15.33 10.44 -4.86
N ALA A 39 -15.32 10.02 -6.13
CA ALA A 39 -15.60 10.92 -7.23
C ALA A 39 -17.08 11.31 -7.24
N ALA A 40 -17.42 12.36 -8.00
CA ALA A 40 -18.82 12.65 -8.28
C ALA A 40 -19.44 11.46 -9.05
N ASP A 41 -20.73 11.23 -8.81
CA ASP A 41 -21.54 10.16 -9.37
C ASP A 41 -21.08 8.73 -9.01
N THR A 42 -20.19 8.58 -8.03
CA THR A 42 -19.82 7.26 -7.49
C THR A 42 -20.96 6.69 -6.66
N GLU A 43 -21.38 5.46 -6.95
CA GLU A 43 -22.23 4.68 -6.05
C GLU A 43 -21.39 4.19 -4.86
N VAL A 44 -21.75 4.65 -3.67
CA VAL A 44 -21.08 4.33 -2.41
C VAL A 44 -21.92 3.32 -1.64
N ILE A 45 -21.31 2.20 -1.29
CA ILE A 45 -21.93 1.21 -0.42
C ILE A 45 -21.92 1.70 1.01
N ILE A 46 -23.09 1.74 1.63
CA ILE A 46 -23.24 2.05 3.04
C ILE A 46 -23.38 0.74 3.82
N PRO A 47 -22.41 0.41 4.71
CA PRO A 47 -22.48 -0.82 5.50
C PRO A 47 -23.68 -0.81 6.45
N ALA A 48 -24.03 -1.99 6.95
CA ALA A 48 -25.00 -2.12 8.03
C ALA A 48 -24.50 -1.37 9.28
N GLU A 49 -25.43 -0.94 10.12
CA GLU A 49 -25.10 -0.32 11.41
C GLU A 49 -24.46 -1.34 12.35
N VAL A 50 -23.46 -0.88 13.09
CA VAL A 50 -22.73 -1.66 14.11
C VAL A 50 -22.77 -0.89 15.42
N CYS A 51 -22.63 -1.60 16.54
CA CYS A 51 -22.65 -0.97 17.87
C CYS A 51 -21.42 -0.07 18.10
N GLU A 52 -20.27 -0.47 17.55
CA GLU A 52 -19.00 0.21 17.71
C GLU A 52 -18.43 0.53 16.32
N PRO A 53 -18.72 1.72 15.77
CA PRO A 53 -18.17 2.17 14.51
C PRO A 53 -16.63 2.25 14.55
N ASP A 54 -15.97 1.79 13.50
CA ASP A 54 -14.51 1.87 13.40
C ASP A 54 -14.08 3.03 12.51
N ASP A 55 -13.38 4.00 13.11
CA ASP A 55 -12.89 5.20 12.43
C ASP A 55 -11.40 5.19 12.11
N THR A 56 -10.63 4.18 12.54
CA THR A 56 -9.16 4.31 12.55
C THR A 56 -8.38 3.07 12.11
N SER A 57 -8.91 1.86 12.26
CA SER A 57 -8.06 0.66 12.13
C SER A 57 -7.63 0.31 10.70
N CYS A 58 -8.24 0.95 9.70
CA CYS A 58 -7.92 0.81 8.27
C CYS A 58 -6.89 1.83 7.76
N PHE A 59 -6.46 2.78 8.60
CA PHE A 59 -5.41 3.73 8.23
C PHE A 59 -4.04 3.09 8.42
N THR A 60 -3.13 3.40 7.50
CA THR A 60 -1.71 3.09 7.67
C THR A 60 -1.12 3.90 8.82
N VAL A 61 -0.18 3.30 9.54
CA VAL A 61 0.53 3.94 10.66
C VAL A 61 1.96 4.22 10.20
N VAL A 62 2.43 5.44 10.43
CA VAL A 62 3.82 5.82 10.13
C VAL A 62 4.75 5.20 11.17
N ASP A 63 5.63 4.29 10.74
CA ASP A 63 6.68 3.73 11.59
C ASP A 63 7.99 4.51 11.40
N THR A 64 8.21 5.50 12.28
CA THR A 64 9.45 6.30 12.28
C THR A 64 10.66 5.56 12.87
N ALA A 65 10.44 4.37 13.46
CA ALA A 65 11.49 3.56 14.09
C ALA A 65 11.86 2.32 13.26
N THR A 66 11.28 2.17 12.05
CA THR A 66 11.58 1.05 11.17
C THR A 66 13.07 0.97 10.86
N THR A 67 13.60 -0.26 10.82
CA THR A 67 15.01 -0.55 10.49
C THR A 67 15.15 -1.29 9.16
N ASN A 68 14.03 -1.59 8.49
CA ASN A 68 14.03 -2.23 7.19
C ASN A 68 14.58 -1.24 6.15
N PHE A 69 15.68 -1.55 5.49
CA PHE A 69 16.29 -0.66 4.49
C PHE A 69 15.97 -1.08 3.04
N CYS A 70 15.19 -2.14 2.87
CA CYS A 70 14.84 -2.66 1.56
C CYS A 70 13.53 -3.47 1.63
N LEU A 71 12.89 -3.61 0.48
CA LEU A 71 11.65 -4.34 0.29
C LEU A 71 11.91 -5.82 -0.01
N MET A 72 11.24 -6.72 0.69
CA MET A 72 11.31 -8.16 0.38
C MET A 72 10.50 -8.48 -0.88
N GLY A 73 11.11 -9.20 -1.81
CA GLY A 73 10.55 -9.57 -3.11
C GLY A 73 10.48 -8.38 -4.06
N GLY A 74 9.35 -7.68 -4.07
CA GLY A 74 9.11 -6.57 -5.00
C GLY A 74 7.70 -5.98 -4.89
N PRO A 75 7.34 -5.05 -5.78
CA PRO A 75 8.10 -4.65 -6.97
C PRO A 75 9.11 -3.53 -6.67
N HIS A 76 10.06 -3.30 -7.60
CA HIS A 76 11.13 -2.29 -7.46
C HIS A 76 10.73 -0.89 -7.93
N LEU A 77 9.48 -0.74 -8.37
CA LEU A 77 8.91 0.50 -8.90
C LEU A 77 7.62 0.79 -8.17
N TYR A 78 7.44 2.05 -7.79
CA TYR A 78 6.21 2.57 -7.23
C TYR A 78 5.69 3.71 -8.10
N TYR A 79 4.38 3.72 -8.34
CA TYR A 79 3.69 4.76 -9.09
C TYR A 79 3.05 5.73 -8.09
N THR A 80 3.56 6.96 -8.05
CA THR A 80 3.15 7.95 -7.04
C THR A 80 1.67 8.26 -7.12
N GLN A 81 1.05 8.31 -5.95
CA GLN A 81 -0.34 8.68 -5.73
C GLN A 81 -0.43 10.15 -5.31
N ARG A 82 -1.65 10.68 -5.23
CA ARG A 82 -1.90 12.03 -4.74
C ARG A 82 -1.41 12.16 -3.29
N ASN A 83 -0.82 13.32 -2.95
CA ASN A 83 -0.26 13.64 -1.63
C ASN A 83 0.96 12.79 -1.21
N ASP A 84 1.52 11.98 -2.11
CA ASP A 84 2.73 11.24 -1.78
C ASP A 84 3.93 12.18 -1.61
N THR A 85 4.77 11.83 -0.65
CA THR A 85 6.10 12.39 -0.41
C THR A 85 7.08 11.23 -0.28
N TYR A 86 8.38 11.47 -0.37
CA TYR A 86 9.33 10.37 -0.13
C TYR A 86 9.19 9.78 1.29
N ARG A 87 8.84 10.61 2.28
CA ARG A 87 8.60 10.17 3.66
C ARG A 87 7.39 9.26 3.79
N THR A 88 6.23 9.65 3.24
CA THR A 88 5.02 8.83 3.30
C THR A 88 5.23 7.52 2.55
N ILE A 89 5.86 7.57 1.37
CA ILE A 89 6.16 6.35 0.63
C ILE A 89 7.06 5.40 1.43
N ALA A 90 8.15 5.90 2.00
CA ALA A 90 9.09 5.07 2.74
C ALA A 90 8.48 4.50 4.03
N LEU A 91 8.04 5.38 4.93
CA LEU A 91 7.70 5.01 6.31
C LEU A 91 6.27 4.48 6.44
N GLU A 92 5.35 4.94 5.59
CA GLU A 92 3.93 4.61 5.70
C GLU A 92 3.52 3.52 4.70
N ARG A 93 3.93 3.63 3.43
CA ARG A 93 3.52 2.67 2.38
C ARG A 93 4.38 1.40 2.42
N PHE A 94 5.69 1.53 2.51
CA PHE A 94 6.61 0.39 2.41
C PHE A 94 7.17 -0.09 3.75
N ASN A 95 7.03 0.71 4.82
CA ASN A 95 7.66 0.45 6.11
C ASN A 95 9.16 0.14 5.97
N ILE A 96 9.87 1.02 5.24
CA ILE A 96 11.33 1.01 5.07
C ILE A 96 11.92 2.38 5.43
N THR A 97 13.22 2.44 5.71
CA THR A 97 13.88 3.67 6.10
C THR A 97 13.82 4.72 4.98
N LEU A 98 13.50 5.97 5.35
CA LEU A 98 13.53 7.09 4.41
C LEU A 98 14.91 7.24 3.76
N GLU A 99 15.98 7.07 4.53
CA GLU A 99 17.36 7.13 4.05
C GLU A 99 17.60 6.15 2.88
N SER A 100 17.07 4.92 2.96
CA SER A 100 17.25 3.92 1.89
C SER A 100 16.59 4.35 0.58
N VAL A 101 15.42 4.98 0.64
CA VAL A 101 14.69 5.49 -0.53
C VAL A 101 15.41 6.69 -1.12
N LEU A 102 15.79 7.67 -0.28
CA LEU A 102 16.50 8.87 -0.72
C LEU A 102 17.85 8.51 -1.37
N THR A 103 18.61 7.60 -0.76
CA THR A 103 19.89 7.10 -1.30
C THR A 103 19.69 6.39 -2.63
N ALA A 104 18.65 5.55 -2.76
CA ALA A 104 18.35 4.84 -4.00
C ALA A 104 17.98 5.78 -5.16
N LEU A 105 17.48 6.98 -4.85
CA LEU A 105 17.05 7.99 -5.82
C LEU A 105 18.07 9.13 -6.03
N GLY A 106 19.09 9.25 -5.16
CA GLY A 106 20.02 10.38 -5.17
C GLY A 106 19.35 11.71 -4.83
N VAL A 107 18.42 11.70 -3.86
CA VAL A 107 17.63 12.87 -3.43
C VAL A 107 18.06 13.31 -2.05
N GLU A 108 18.20 14.62 -1.86
CA GLU A 108 18.53 15.22 -0.56
C GLU A 108 17.36 15.15 0.44
N GLU A 109 17.65 14.96 1.73
CA GLU A 109 16.63 14.85 2.79
C GLU A 109 15.71 16.07 2.88
N SER A 110 16.19 17.26 2.50
CA SER A 110 15.36 18.49 2.43
C SER A 110 14.13 18.38 1.50
N GLN A 111 14.12 17.39 0.59
CA GLN A 111 13.00 17.14 -0.33
C GLN A 111 12.04 16.05 0.17
N ALA A 112 12.32 15.43 1.32
CA ALA A 112 11.59 14.24 1.79
C ALA A 112 10.09 14.48 1.99
N ASP A 113 9.73 15.71 2.36
CA ASP A 113 8.36 16.12 2.70
C ASP A 113 7.70 16.99 1.61
N VAL A 114 8.37 17.18 0.47
CA VAL A 114 7.81 17.87 -0.68
C VAL A 114 6.84 16.93 -1.39
N GLU A 115 5.62 17.41 -1.65
CA GLU A 115 4.62 16.64 -2.40
C GLU A 115 5.12 16.34 -3.81
N LEU A 116 5.06 15.07 -4.17
CA LEU A 116 5.39 14.58 -5.49
C LEU A 116 4.19 14.68 -6.41
N ASN A 117 4.43 14.97 -7.69
CA ASN A 117 3.38 14.83 -8.69
C ASN A 117 2.89 13.37 -8.71
N ALA A 118 1.58 13.18 -8.73
CA ALA A 118 1.00 11.87 -8.98
C ALA A 118 1.37 11.36 -10.38
N GLY A 119 1.62 10.06 -10.48
CA GLY A 119 1.93 9.36 -11.72
C GLY A 119 3.39 9.34 -12.15
N LEU A 120 4.31 9.62 -11.23
CA LEU A 120 5.73 9.40 -11.40
C LEU A 120 6.10 7.97 -11.01
N PHE A 121 7.07 7.40 -11.72
CA PHE A 121 7.70 6.16 -11.29
C PHE A 121 8.90 6.48 -10.41
N ILE A 122 8.91 5.95 -9.20
CA ILE A 122 10.06 6.02 -8.30
C ILE A 122 10.60 4.62 -8.04
N LYS A 123 11.92 4.55 -7.86
CA LYS A 123 12.61 3.32 -7.49
C LYS A 123 12.47 3.09 -5.99
N ILE A 124 12.13 1.86 -5.60
CA ILE A 124 12.10 1.40 -4.21
C ILE A 124 13.25 0.39 -4.02
N PRO A 125 14.08 0.46 -2.97
CA PRO A 125 15.13 -0.54 -2.74
C PRO A 125 14.54 -1.92 -2.46
N SER A 126 15.16 -3.01 -2.94
CA SER A 126 14.74 -4.40 -2.70
C SER A 126 15.88 -5.19 -2.12
N CYS A 127 15.52 -6.11 -1.23
CA CYS A 127 16.44 -7.04 -0.61
C CYS A 127 16.79 -8.15 -1.59
N TYR A 128 18.01 -8.65 -1.54
CA TYR A 128 18.43 -9.82 -2.30
C TYR A 128 19.25 -10.76 -1.39
N PRO A 129 19.02 -12.08 -1.46
CA PRO A 129 17.94 -12.76 -2.17
C PRO A 129 16.63 -12.70 -1.37
N SER A 130 15.52 -12.37 -2.04
CA SER A 130 14.20 -12.35 -1.42
C SER A 130 13.11 -12.62 -2.46
N GLN A 131 11.92 -13.01 -2.01
CA GLN A 131 10.77 -13.26 -2.88
C GLN A 131 9.44 -12.92 -2.21
N CYS A 132 8.41 -12.72 -3.02
CA CYS A 132 7.00 -12.81 -2.63
C CYS A 132 6.31 -13.82 -3.54
N THR A 133 5.22 -14.42 -3.07
CA THR A 133 4.28 -15.13 -3.95
C THR A 133 3.30 -14.10 -4.52
N LEU A 134 3.06 -14.10 -5.83
CA LEU A 134 2.06 -13.23 -6.47
C LEU A 134 0.87 -14.06 -6.94
N GLN A 135 -0.34 -13.66 -6.55
CA GLN A 135 -1.56 -14.36 -6.95
C GLN A 135 -2.70 -13.39 -7.30
N PRO A 136 -3.54 -13.72 -8.29
CA PRO A 136 -4.82 -13.06 -8.47
C PRO A 136 -5.71 -13.30 -7.25
N TYR A 137 -6.21 -12.22 -6.63
CA TYR A 137 -7.07 -12.27 -5.45
C TYR A 137 -8.38 -11.53 -5.71
N LYS A 138 -9.52 -12.18 -5.44
CA LYS A 138 -10.84 -11.58 -5.58
C LYS A 138 -11.16 -10.75 -4.34
N PHE A 139 -11.07 -9.42 -4.46
CA PHE A 139 -11.17 -8.52 -3.32
C PHE A 139 -12.62 -8.10 -3.03
N THR A 140 -13.31 -8.88 -2.19
CA THR A 140 -14.74 -8.68 -1.91
C THR A 140 -15.04 -7.76 -0.73
N TYR A 141 -14.11 -7.57 0.19
CA TYR A 141 -14.27 -6.73 1.38
C TYR A 141 -12.90 -6.38 1.98
N GLY A 142 -12.75 -5.17 2.55
CA GLY A 142 -11.53 -4.74 3.25
C GLY A 142 -10.92 -3.48 2.65
N THR A 143 -9.73 -3.12 3.11
CA THR A 143 -8.86 -2.09 2.52
C THR A 143 -7.50 -2.67 2.16
N TYR A 144 -6.63 -1.94 1.46
CA TYR A 144 -5.27 -2.45 1.23
C TYR A 144 -4.48 -2.62 2.52
N LYS A 145 -4.76 -1.81 3.55
CA LYS A 145 -4.20 -2.02 4.88
C LYS A 145 -4.58 -3.41 5.38
N ASP A 146 -5.87 -3.75 5.37
CA ASP A 146 -6.35 -5.05 5.86
C ASP A 146 -5.67 -6.21 5.10
N LEU A 147 -5.57 -6.10 3.77
CA LEU A 147 -4.87 -7.10 2.94
C LEU A 147 -3.37 -7.18 3.23
N ALA A 148 -2.70 -6.04 3.47
CA ALA A 148 -1.28 -6.01 3.78
C ALA A 148 -0.97 -6.78 5.07
N GLU A 149 -1.79 -6.59 6.11
CA GLU A 149 -1.69 -7.34 7.36
C GLU A 149 -2.05 -8.82 7.19
N GLU A 150 -3.11 -9.13 6.46
CA GLU A 150 -3.57 -10.51 6.24
C GLU A 150 -2.51 -11.36 5.51
N PHE A 151 -1.87 -10.78 4.48
CA PHE A 151 -0.99 -11.53 3.58
C PHE A 151 0.51 -11.32 3.84
N GLY A 152 0.88 -10.54 4.87
CA GLY A 152 2.28 -10.28 5.20
C GLY A 152 3.00 -9.49 4.10
N ALA A 153 2.34 -8.47 3.58
CA ALA A 153 2.88 -7.53 2.59
C ALA A 153 2.80 -6.10 3.13
N SER A 154 3.33 -5.13 2.39
CA SER A 154 3.13 -3.70 2.66
C SER A 154 2.01 -3.12 1.79
N VAL A 155 1.34 -2.07 2.26
CA VAL A 155 0.34 -1.33 1.47
C VAL A 155 0.95 -0.82 0.16
N GLY A 156 2.17 -0.30 0.22
CA GLY A 156 2.95 0.14 -0.94
C GLY A 156 3.19 -0.95 -1.98
N GLN A 157 3.40 -2.21 -1.56
CA GLN A 157 3.51 -3.33 -2.51
C GLN A 157 2.19 -3.58 -3.23
N ILE A 158 1.07 -3.57 -2.51
CA ILE A 158 -0.26 -3.78 -3.09
C ILE A 158 -0.59 -2.63 -4.05
N ILE A 159 -0.31 -1.38 -3.69
CA ILE A 159 -0.45 -0.21 -4.59
C ILE A 159 0.40 -0.40 -5.84
N ALA A 160 1.67 -0.76 -5.68
CA ALA A 160 2.58 -0.86 -6.81
C ALA A 160 2.20 -1.95 -7.82
N TYR A 161 1.59 -3.05 -7.37
CA TYR A 161 1.03 -4.07 -8.26
C TYR A 161 -0.36 -3.72 -8.83
N ASN A 162 -1.05 -2.72 -8.27
CA ASN A 162 -2.39 -2.30 -8.67
C ASN A 162 -2.50 -0.76 -8.76
N PRO A 163 -1.64 -0.09 -9.57
CA PRO A 163 -1.33 1.34 -9.42
C PRO A 163 -2.47 2.31 -9.80
N THR A 164 -3.48 1.84 -10.53
CA THR A 164 -4.62 2.64 -10.96
C THR A 164 -5.89 2.37 -10.14
N TYR A 165 -5.81 1.48 -9.15
CA TYR A 165 -6.96 1.11 -8.33
C TYR A 165 -7.13 2.07 -7.15
N SER A 166 -8.37 2.54 -6.94
CA SER A 166 -8.75 3.39 -5.80
C SER A 166 -9.85 2.76 -4.96
N HIS A 167 -10.96 2.35 -5.58
CA HIS A 167 -12.09 1.71 -4.94
C HIS A 167 -12.85 0.85 -5.96
N SER A 168 -13.72 -0.04 -5.46
CA SER A 168 -14.54 -0.91 -6.29
C SER A 168 -15.89 -0.25 -6.60
N VAL A 169 -16.35 -0.40 -7.83
CA VAL A 169 -17.74 -0.10 -8.25
C VAL A 169 -18.64 -1.34 -8.25
N ALA A 170 -18.12 -2.50 -7.83
CA ALA A 170 -18.88 -3.74 -7.75
C ALA A 170 -19.86 -3.71 -6.56
N GLY A 171 -20.94 -4.47 -6.67
CA GLY A 171 -21.93 -4.61 -5.60
C GLY A 171 -21.41 -5.32 -4.35
N THR A 172 -22.28 -5.46 -3.34
CA THR A 172 -21.99 -6.22 -2.12
C THR A 172 -21.70 -7.68 -2.45
N GLY A 173 -20.61 -8.23 -1.91
CA GLY A 173 -20.20 -9.63 -2.13
C GLY A 173 -19.43 -9.88 -3.42
N ASP A 174 -19.26 -8.87 -4.28
CA ASP A 174 -18.41 -8.92 -5.47
C ASP A 174 -17.27 -7.91 -5.38
N GLY A 175 -16.31 -7.97 -6.29
CA GLY A 175 -15.15 -7.09 -6.26
C GLY A 175 -14.18 -7.27 -7.43
N PRO A 176 -13.15 -6.41 -7.53
CA PRO A 176 -12.10 -6.54 -8.53
C PRO A 176 -11.25 -7.78 -8.25
N VAL A 177 -10.45 -8.18 -9.24
CA VAL A 177 -9.33 -9.10 -9.04
C VAL A 177 -8.06 -8.26 -8.97
N LEU A 178 -7.33 -8.36 -7.85
CA LEU A 178 -6.06 -7.67 -7.63
C LEU A 178 -4.90 -8.64 -7.87
N THR A 179 -3.75 -8.09 -8.24
CA THR A 179 -2.48 -8.83 -8.11
C THR A 179 -1.97 -8.62 -6.70
N LEU A 180 -1.99 -9.67 -5.87
CA LEU A 180 -1.66 -9.56 -4.45
C LEU A 180 -0.31 -10.22 -4.14
N PRO A 181 0.65 -9.48 -3.58
CA PRO A 181 1.86 -10.05 -2.99
C PRO A 181 1.56 -10.69 -1.64
N MET A 182 2.10 -11.88 -1.42
CA MET A 182 1.90 -12.68 -0.22
C MET A 182 3.23 -13.28 0.22
N ASP A 183 3.41 -13.47 1.53
CA ASP A 183 4.57 -14.17 2.12
C ASP A 183 5.91 -13.62 1.60
N CYS A 184 6.06 -12.29 1.67
CA CYS A 184 7.26 -11.59 1.26
C CYS A 184 8.39 -11.82 2.27
N LYS A 185 9.45 -12.51 1.85
CA LYS A 185 10.52 -12.96 2.76
C LYS A 185 11.90 -13.00 2.13
N ALA A 186 12.91 -12.89 2.99
CA ALA A 186 14.28 -13.21 2.62
C ALA A 186 14.39 -14.71 2.28
N LEU A 187 15.25 -15.02 1.32
CA LEU A 187 15.68 -16.37 1.03
C LEU A 187 17.03 -16.63 1.67
N SER A 188 17.37 -17.89 1.91
CA SER A 188 18.73 -18.25 2.31
C SER A 188 19.71 -17.94 1.18
N ASP A 189 20.82 -17.29 1.50
CA ASP A 189 22.00 -17.19 0.63
C ASP A 189 22.68 -18.55 0.45
N ASN A 190 22.04 -19.49 -0.26
CA ASN A 190 22.72 -20.69 -0.75
C ASN A 190 23.47 -20.37 -2.06
N LEU A 191 24.25 -19.28 -2.06
CA LEU A 191 25.24 -18.98 -3.10
C LEU A 191 26.51 -19.80 -2.89
N THR A 192 26.37 -21.12 -2.71
CA THR A 192 27.52 -22.04 -2.65
C THR A 192 27.83 -22.70 -4.00
N ASP A 193 26.95 -22.64 -5.03
CA ASP A 193 27.16 -23.41 -6.28
C ASP A 193 26.93 -22.67 -7.60
N ARG A 194 26.93 -21.33 -7.60
CA ARG A 194 27.06 -20.56 -8.86
C ARG A 194 28.29 -19.67 -8.83
N LEU A 195 29.44 -20.35 -8.71
CA LEU A 195 30.73 -19.84 -9.13
C LEU A 195 30.63 -19.41 -10.61
N PHE A 196 30.48 -18.10 -10.84
CA PHE A 196 31.26 -17.51 -11.93
C PHE A 196 32.72 -17.49 -11.44
N PRO A 197 33.68 -18.06 -12.19
CA PRO A 197 35.04 -18.18 -11.73
C PRO A 197 35.66 -16.78 -11.62
N GLY A 198 35.85 -16.33 -10.39
CA GLY A 198 36.56 -15.11 -10.06
C GLY A 198 35.63 -14.02 -9.54
N GLN A 199 35.50 -13.94 -8.22
CA GLN A 199 35.75 -12.74 -7.39
C GLN A 199 35.42 -13.12 -5.94
N GLN A 200 36.46 -13.42 -5.15
CA GLN A 200 36.35 -13.58 -3.70
C GLN A 200 36.08 -12.22 -3.07
N SER A 201 34.96 -12.07 -2.35
CA SER A 201 34.71 -10.91 -1.49
C SER A 201 35.27 -11.19 -0.09
N THR A 202 36.21 -10.37 0.33
CA THR A 202 36.69 -10.26 1.71
C THR A 202 35.82 -9.27 2.48
N HIS A 203 35.13 -9.72 3.54
CA HIS A 203 34.58 -8.84 4.57
C HIS A 203 35.37 -8.99 5.88
N PRO A 204 35.76 -7.89 6.54
CA PRO A 204 36.05 -7.91 7.97
C PRO A 204 34.81 -7.54 8.79
N LYS A 205 34.87 -8.00 10.04
CA LYS A 205 33.84 -8.02 11.10
C LYS A 205 33.32 -6.66 11.54
#